data_AF-A0A0Q6URV7-F1
#
_entry.id   AF-A0A0Q6URV7-F1
#
_cell.length_a   1.000
_cell.length_b   1.000
_cell.length_c   1.000
_cell.angle_alpha   90.00
_cell.angle_beta   90.00
_cell.angle_gamma   90.00
#
_symmetry.space_group_name_H-M   'P 1'
#
loop_
_entity.id
_entity.type
_entity.pdbx_description
1 polymer ?
#
loop_
_entity_poly.entity_id
_entity_poly.type
_entity_poly.pdbx_seq_one_letter_code
_entity_poly.pdbx_strand_id
1 'polypeptide(L)'
;MTTPPPPPAAGDELVAEWEEVLDVLERDARAAAELAGDPSRDGAPSLTAWTPPAPGGPVPDALVDRVRELLQLQASVRAELEGAMGENRGSLADLARTASPARSRAAAYVDVSA
;
A
#
# COMPACT_ATOMS: atom_id res chain seq x y z
N MET A 1 -39.54 25.03 -27.03
CA MET A 1 -38.33 25.75 -26.55
C MET A 1 -37.93 25.10 -25.24
N THR A 2 -36.93 24.23 -25.26
CA THR A 2 -36.38 23.61 -24.05
C THR A 2 -35.30 24.54 -23.52
N THR A 3 -35.53 25.12 -22.34
CA THR A 3 -34.51 25.87 -21.61
C THR A 3 -33.40 24.90 -21.20
N PRO A 4 -32.12 25.16 -21.52
CA PRO A 4 -31.03 24.32 -21.06
C PRO A 4 -30.96 24.34 -19.52
N PRO A 5 -30.58 23.22 -18.87
CA PRO A 5 -30.43 23.17 -17.42
C PRO A 5 -29.38 24.21 -16.97
N PRO A 6 -29.55 24.82 -15.78
CA PRO A 6 -28.55 25.75 -15.25
C PRO A 6 -27.20 25.01 -15.08
N PRO A 7 -26.06 25.69 -15.30
CA PRO A 7 -24.76 25.10 -15.01
C PRO A 7 -24.70 24.71 -13.53
N PRO A 8 -24.00 23.59 -13.19
CA PRO A 8 -23.81 23.21 -11.80
C PRO A 8 -23.17 24.37 -11.03
N ALA A 9 -23.54 24.53 -9.76
CA ALA A 9 -22.87 25.53 -8.94
C ALA A 9 -21.40 25.12 -8.80
N ALA A 10 -20.46 26.07 -8.82
CA ALA A 10 -19.03 25.77 -8.70
C ALA A 10 -18.66 24.92 -7.45
N GLY A 11 -19.52 24.92 -6.42
CA GLY A 11 -19.38 24.04 -5.27
C GLY A 11 -19.66 22.56 -5.57
N ASP A 12 -20.58 22.26 -6.49
CA ASP A 12 -20.93 20.89 -6.87
C ASP A 12 -19.79 20.24 -7.69
N GLU A 13 -19.13 21.03 -8.55
CA GLU A 13 -17.96 20.57 -9.31
C GLU A 13 -16.78 20.25 -8.40
N LEU A 14 -16.52 21.09 -7.38
CA LEU A 14 -15.46 20.84 -6.39
C LEU A 14 -15.75 19.59 -5.55
N VAL A 15 -17.01 19.35 -5.17
CA VAL A 15 -17.41 18.14 -4.46
C VAL A 15 -17.17 16.90 -5.31
N ALA A 16 -17.59 16.90 -6.56
CA ALA A 16 -17.39 15.77 -7.48
C ALA A 16 -15.88 15.50 -7.71
N GLU A 17 -15.07 16.54 -7.88
CA GLU A 17 -13.61 16.39 -8.00
C GLU A 17 -13.01 15.71 -6.76
N TRP A 18 -13.42 16.15 -5.56
CA TRP A 18 -12.95 15.54 -4.32
C TRP A 18 -13.43 14.10 -4.14
N GLU A 19 -14.65 13.77 -4.57
CA GLU A 19 -15.14 12.39 -4.54
C GLU A 19 -14.25 11.47 -5.39
N GLU A 20 -13.90 11.87 -6.61
CA GLU A 20 -12.98 11.12 -7.49
C GLU A 20 -11.59 10.97 -6.86
N VAL A 21 -11.07 12.03 -6.24
CA VAL A 21 -9.78 11.98 -5.52
C VAL A 21 -9.85 10.99 -4.36
N LEU A 22 -10.92 11.00 -3.58
CA LEU A 22 -11.08 10.08 -2.44
C LEU A 22 -11.28 8.63 -2.90
N ASP A 23 -12.02 8.40 -3.99
CA ASP A 23 -12.17 7.07 -4.58
C ASP A 23 -10.82 6.47 -5.00
N VAL A 24 -9.95 7.27 -5.61
CA VAL A 24 -8.59 6.85 -5.97
C VAL A 24 -7.78 6.52 -4.72
N LEU A 25 -7.75 7.42 -3.74
CA LEU A 25 -6.96 7.21 -2.52
C LEU A 25 -7.44 6.02 -1.68
N GLU A 26 -8.74 5.78 -1.62
CA GLU A 26 -9.31 4.62 -0.95
C GLU A 26 -8.95 3.31 -1.68
N ARG A 27 -9.00 3.30 -3.01
CA ARG A 27 -8.59 2.15 -3.81
C ARG A 27 -7.12 1.81 -3.58
N ASP A 28 -6.26 2.83 -3.57
CA ASP A 28 -4.83 2.69 -3.32
C ASP A 28 -4.57 2.16 -1.89
N ALA A 29 -5.27 2.69 -0.89
CA ALA A 29 -5.15 2.23 0.50
C ALA A 29 -5.57 0.76 0.66
N ARG A 30 -6.67 0.34 0.00
CA ARG A 30 -7.12 -1.07 0.02
C ARG A 30 -6.11 -1.98 -0.70
N ALA A 31 -5.59 -1.56 -1.84
CA ALA A 31 -4.55 -2.32 -2.56
C ALA A 31 -3.27 -2.49 -1.70
N ALA A 32 -2.88 -1.44 -0.97
CA ALA A 32 -1.75 -1.51 -0.04
C ALA A 32 -2.03 -2.44 1.15
N ALA A 33 -3.25 -2.46 1.68
CA ALA A 33 -3.66 -3.39 2.74
C ALA A 33 -3.59 -4.86 2.28
N GLU A 34 -4.06 -5.15 1.06
CA GLU A 34 -3.99 -6.50 0.50
C GLU A 34 -2.54 -6.98 0.34
N LEU A 35 -1.65 -6.09 -0.13
CA LEU A 35 -0.21 -6.38 -0.24
C LEU A 35 0.46 -6.61 1.12
N ALA A 36 0.04 -5.88 2.15
CA ALA A 36 0.58 -6.05 3.50
C ALA A 36 0.19 -7.42 4.09
N GLY A 37 -1.05 -7.88 3.84
CA GLY A 37 -1.57 -9.14 4.35
C GLY A 37 -1.03 -10.39 3.65
N ASP A 38 -0.71 -10.30 2.35
CA ASP A 38 -0.11 -11.40 1.59
C ASP A 38 0.92 -10.87 0.56
N PRO A 39 2.19 -10.71 0.96
CA PRO A 39 3.24 -10.20 0.08
C PRO A 39 3.66 -11.22 -0.99
N SER A 40 3.25 -12.48 -0.88
CA SER A 40 3.60 -13.55 -1.82
C SER A 40 2.49 -13.82 -2.84
N ARG A 41 1.42 -13.02 -2.83
CA ARG A 41 0.30 -13.19 -3.75
C ARG A 41 0.77 -13.05 -5.19
N ASP A 42 0.73 -14.17 -5.93
CA ASP A 42 0.98 -14.19 -7.36
C ASP A 42 0.04 -13.21 -8.07
N GLY A 43 0.60 -12.29 -8.86
CA GLY A 43 -0.15 -11.19 -9.48
C GLY A 43 -0.24 -9.92 -8.63
N ALA A 44 0.61 -9.76 -7.62
CA ALA A 44 0.81 -8.49 -6.92
C ALA A 44 0.84 -7.33 -7.94
N PRO A 45 0.00 -6.29 -7.79
CA PRO A 45 -0.06 -5.21 -8.75
C PRO A 45 1.33 -4.61 -8.93
N SER A 46 1.74 -4.44 -10.20
CA SER A 46 2.95 -3.70 -10.55
C SER A 46 2.90 -2.37 -9.80
N LEU A 47 3.90 -2.13 -8.94
CA LEU A 47 4.11 -0.85 -8.26
C LEU A 47 4.44 0.19 -9.33
N THR A 48 3.40 0.71 -9.97
CA THR A 48 3.48 1.81 -10.91
C THR A 48 3.86 3.06 -10.12
N ALA A 49 4.55 4.01 -10.74
CA ALA A 49 4.93 5.25 -10.06
C ALA A 49 3.68 5.97 -9.52
N TRP A 50 3.50 5.96 -8.19
CA TRP A 50 2.38 6.61 -7.55
C TRP A 50 2.51 8.12 -7.68
N THR A 51 1.44 8.77 -8.16
CA THR A 51 1.37 10.23 -8.31
C THR A 51 0.28 10.74 -7.37
N PRO A 52 0.61 11.62 -6.41
CA PRO A 52 -0.39 12.17 -5.51
C PRO A 52 -1.48 12.93 -6.29
N PRO A 53 -2.77 12.67 -6.04
CA PRO A 53 -3.83 13.49 -6.61
C PRO A 53 -3.75 14.93 -6.07
N ALA A 54 -4.03 15.90 -6.93
CA ALA A 54 -3.95 17.32 -6.62
C ALA A 54 -5.31 18.00 -6.89
N PRO A 55 -6.21 18.06 -5.90
CA PRO A 55 -7.52 18.68 -6.06
C PRO A 55 -7.42 20.21 -6.20
N GLY A 56 -8.38 20.81 -6.90
CA GLY A 56 -8.43 22.24 -7.23
C GLY A 56 -8.74 23.19 -6.05
N GLY A 57 -8.96 22.68 -4.84
CA GLY A 57 -9.34 23.49 -3.69
C GLY A 57 -9.36 22.73 -2.36
N PRO A 58 -9.74 23.40 -1.25
CA PRO A 58 -9.88 22.74 0.05
C PRO A 58 -10.98 21.69 0.03
N VAL A 59 -10.91 20.73 0.96
CA VAL A 59 -11.94 19.69 1.13
C VAL A 59 -13.29 20.35 1.46
N PRO A 60 -14.36 20.04 0.71
CA PRO A 60 -15.72 20.46 1.03
C PRO A 60 -16.18 19.87 2.37
N ASP A 61 -16.89 20.65 3.18
CA ASP A 61 -17.36 20.24 4.51
C ASP A 61 -18.14 18.92 4.50
N ALA A 62 -18.91 18.67 3.43
CA ALA A 62 -19.69 17.44 3.25
C ALA A 62 -18.83 16.16 3.18
N LEU A 63 -17.54 16.27 2.84
CA LEU A 63 -16.63 15.13 2.66
C LEU A 63 -15.64 14.97 3.82
N VAL A 64 -15.70 15.83 4.84
CA VAL A 64 -14.73 15.83 5.96
C VAL A 64 -14.73 14.51 6.72
N ASP A 65 -15.90 13.93 6.99
CA ASP A 65 -15.98 12.66 7.71
C ASP A 65 -15.39 11.50 6.90
N ARG A 66 -15.64 11.47 5.59
CA ARG A 66 -15.03 10.51 4.67
C ARG A 66 -13.50 10.63 4.64
N VAL A 67 -12.97 11.85 4.61
CA VAL A 67 -11.52 12.09 4.70
C VAL A 67 -10.94 11.57 6.01
N ARG A 68 -11.64 11.76 7.13
CA ARG A 68 -11.19 11.25 8.45
C ARG A 68 -11.12 9.73 8.46
N GLU A 69 -12.13 9.05 7.91
CA GLU A 69 -12.14 7.59 7.80
C GLU A 69 -10.99 7.07 6.94
N LEU A 70 -10.74 7.71 5.78
CA LEU A 70 -9.62 7.39 4.92
C LEU A 70 -8.27 7.57 5.64
N LEU A 71 -8.09 8.66 6.41
CA LEU A 71 -6.86 8.87 7.19
C LEU A 71 -6.64 7.77 8.23
N GLN A 72 -7.70 7.27 8.87
CA GLN A 72 -7.60 6.16 9.82
C GLN A 72 -7.19 4.86 9.11
N LEU A 73 -7.82 4.57 7.96
CA LEU A 73 -7.46 3.41 7.13
C LEU A 73 -6.00 3.48 6.67
N GLN A 74 -5.55 4.64 6.17
CA GLN A 74 -4.16 4.81 5.75
C GLN A 74 -3.18 4.68 6.91
N ALA A 75 -3.56 5.10 8.12
CA ALA A 75 -2.74 4.93 9.31
C ALA A 75 -2.62 3.46 9.74
N SER A 76 -3.71 2.68 9.69
CA SER A 76 -3.68 1.25 10.01
C SER A 76 -2.85 0.46 9.01
N VAL A 77 -3.04 0.72 7.71
CA VAL A 77 -2.28 0.06 6.63
C VAL A 77 -0.80 0.38 6.74
N ARG A 78 -0.43 1.63 7.06
CA ARG A 78 0.98 1.99 7.30
C ARG A 78 1.57 1.19 8.46
N ALA A 79 0.86 1.04 9.57
CA ALA A 79 1.34 0.28 10.72
C ALA A 79 1.53 -1.21 10.38
N GLU A 80 0.62 -1.81 9.60
CA GLU A 80 0.75 -3.19 9.12
C GLU A 80 1.96 -3.37 8.21
N LEU A 81 2.16 -2.45 7.25
CA LEU A 81 3.32 -2.45 6.35
C LEU A 81 4.64 -2.32 7.12
N GLU A 82 4.71 -1.42 8.11
CA GLU A 82 5.88 -1.26 8.97
C GLU A 82 6.20 -2.55 9.74
N GLY A 83 5.16 -3.21 10.27
CA GLY A 83 5.27 -4.52 10.92
C GLY A 83 5.84 -5.59 9.98
N ALA A 84 5.22 -5.78 8.82
CA ALA A 84 5.65 -6.75 7.82
C ALA A 84 7.09 -6.50 7.33
N MET A 85 7.49 -5.24 7.14
CA MET A 85 8.87 -4.89 6.80
C MET A 85 9.84 -5.20 7.94
N GLY A 86 9.43 -5.01 9.20
CA GLY A 86 10.21 -5.38 10.38
C GLY A 86 10.48 -6.89 10.43
N GLU A 87 9.43 -7.69 10.26
CA GLU A 87 9.50 -9.16 10.24
C GLU A 87 10.39 -9.68 9.10
N ASN A 88 10.25 -9.10 7.91
CA ASN A 88 11.10 -9.44 6.76
C ASN A 88 12.57 -9.12 7.02
N ARG A 89 12.89 -7.96 7.61
CA ARG A 89 14.28 -7.62 7.98
C ARG A 89 14.83 -8.59 9.03
N GLY A 90 14.02 -8.96 10.02
CA GLY A 90 14.40 -9.97 11.04
C GLY A 90 14.73 -11.32 10.40
N SER A 91 13.84 -11.79 9.53
CA SER A 91 14.00 -13.05 8.80
C SER A 91 15.26 -13.06 7.93
N LEU A 92 15.54 -11.96 7.22
CA LEU A 92 16.76 -11.80 6.44
C LEU A 92 18.02 -11.77 7.32
N ALA A 93 17.98 -11.12 8.48
CA ALA A 93 19.10 -11.09 9.41
C ALA A 93 19.39 -12.47 10.02
N ASP A 94 18.36 -13.23 10.34
CA ASP A 94 18.48 -14.60 10.84
C ASP A 94 19.03 -15.54 9.75
N LEU A 95 18.49 -15.45 8.52
CA LEU A 95 19.04 -16.16 7.36
C LEU A 95 20.51 -15.81 7.13
N ALA A 96 20.88 -14.53 7.19
CA ALA A 96 22.28 -14.11 7.06
C ALA A 96 23.17 -14.70 8.16
N ARG A 97 22.66 -14.82 9.39
CA ARG A 97 23.38 -15.44 10.52
C ARG A 97 23.56 -16.94 10.34
N THR A 98 22.53 -17.65 9.87
CA THR A 98 22.56 -19.12 9.68
C THR A 98 23.23 -19.55 8.38
N ALA A 99 23.15 -18.71 7.34
CA ALA A 99 23.82 -18.90 6.06
C ALA A 99 25.27 -18.39 6.09
N SER A 100 25.65 -17.58 7.09
CA SER A 100 27.05 -17.37 7.43
C SER A 100 27.65 -18.75 7.65
N PRO A 101 28.64 -19.15 6.83
CA PRO A 101 29.05 -20.54 6.74
C PRO A 101 29.40 -20.99 8.13
N ALA A 102 28.72 -22.04 8.58
CA ALA A 102 29.22 -22.90 9.63
C ALA A 102 30.71 -23.08 9.35
N ARG A 103 31.52 -22.35 10.14
CA ARG A 103 32.93 -22.55 10.41
C ARG A 103 33.35 -23.91 9.87
N SER A 104 33.89 -23.94 8.64
CA SER A 104 34.71 -25.00 8.08
C SER A 104 34.56 -26.35 8.81
N ARG A 105 33.38 -26.96 8.81
CA ARG A 105 33.31 -28.37 9.20
C ARG A 105 33.79 -29.08 7.95
N ALA A 106 35.11 -29.25 7.87
CA ALA A 106 35.79 -29.88 6.77
C ALA A 106 34.95 -31.08 6.32
N ALA A 107 34.50 -31.05 5.07
CA ALA A 107 33.78 -32.17 4.49
C ALA A 107 34.69 -33.40 4.59
N ALA A 108 34.40 -34.29 5.53
CA ALA A 108 35.12 -35.54 5.68
C ALA A 108 34.48 -36.54 4.71
N TYR A 109 35.16 -36.81 3.60
CA TYR A 109 34.80 -37.91 2.72
C TYR A 109 35.25 -39.22 3.38
N VAL A 110 34.31 -40.11 3.66
CA VAL A 110 34.60 -41.48 4.09
C VAL A 110 34.70 -42.32 2.82
N ASP A 111 35.92 -42.75 2.49
CA ASP A 111 36.14 -43.76 1.45
C ASP A 111 35.84 -45.13 2.05
N VAL A 112 34.78 -45.78 1.55
CA VAL A 112 34.42 -47.15 1.93
C VAL A 112 34.96 -48.07 0.86
N SER A 113 36.17 -48.59 1.09
CA SER A 113 36.69 -49.74 0.34
C SER A 113 36.11 -51.03 0.95
N ALA A 114 35.44 -51.81 0.11
CA ALA A 114 34.92 -53.14 0.41
C ALA A 114 35.97 -54.22 0.14
#